data_AF-A0A382PBP3-F1
#
_entry.id   AF-A0A382PBP3-F1
#
_cell.length_a   1.000
_cell.length_b   1.000
_cell.length_c   1.000
_cell.angle_alpha   90.00
_cell.angle_beta   90.00
_cell.angle_gamma   90.00
#
_symmetry.space_group_name_H-M   'P 1'
#
loop_
_entity.id
_entity.type
_entity.pdbx_description
1 polymer ?
#
loop_
_entity_poly.entity_id
_entity_poly.type
_entity_poly.pdbx_seq_one_letter_code
_entity_poly.pdbx_strand_id
1 'polypeptide(L)'
;VSCNFFFKNKGPFSVKKIVDICAGEVHSGLDSNIKIHNIMDLFRAKENDITFLNSIKFKEKSLKCKATACITSKKLTKCLPENCIKIIVDNVLLSAAKVSKLFYPE
;
A
#
# COMPACT_ATOMS: atom_id res chain seq x y z
N VAL A 1 4.23 -30.76 16.31
CA VAL A 1 4.99 -29.80 15.48
C VAL A 1 3.98 -29.16 14.53
N SER A 2 3.54 -27.93 14.80
CA SER A 2 2.59 -27.24 13.92
C SER A 2 3.32 -26.77 12.67
N CYS A 3 3.01 -27.37 11.52
CA CYS A 3 3.52 -26.92 10.23
C CYS A 3 3.04 -25.49 9.99
N ASN A 4 3.99 -24.56 9.93
CA ASN A 4 3.76 -23.16 9.64
C ASN A 4 3.40 -23.04 8.14
N PHE A 5 2.14 -23.32 7.79
CA PHE A 5 1.57 -23.19 6.44
C PHE A 5 1.27 -21.74 6.05
N PHE A 6 2.05 -20.78 6.58
CA PHE A 6 1.83 -19.37 6.33
C PHE A 6 2.82 -18.88 5.28
N PHE A 7 2.28 -18.24 4.25
CA PHE A 7 3.06 -17.55 3.23
C PHE A 7 4.05 -16.59 3.89
N LYS A 8 5.34 -16.74 3.56
CA LYS A 8 6.40 -15.94 4.15
C LYS A 8 6.49 -14.60 3.45
N ASN A 9 6.34 -13.52 4.22
CA ASN A 9 6.57 -12.17 3.74
C ASN A 9 8.02 -12.03 3.23
N LYS A 10 8.21 -11.54 2.00
CA LYS A 10 9.51 -11.34 1.32
C LYS A 10 10.00 -9.88 1.31
N GLY A 11 9.27 -8.97 1.96
CA GLY A 11 9.69 -7.60 2.18
C GLY A 11 10.89 -7.48 3.13
N PRO A 12 11.37 -6.25 3.38
CA PRO A 12 10.82 -4.99 2.90
C PRO A 12 11.19 -4.66 1.45
N PHE A 13 10.36 -3.84 0.79
CA PHE A 13 10.62 -3.28 -0.54
C PHE A 13 10.62 -1.76 -0.51
N SER A 14 11.38 -1.13 -1.40
CA SER A 14 11.33 0.33 -1.53
C SER A 14 9.99 0.77 -2.12
N VAL A 15 9.51 1.96 -1.74
CA VAL A 15 8.31 2.54 -2.34
C VAL A 15 8.48 2.66 -3.86
N LYS A 16 9.67 3.01 -4.35
CA LYS A 16 9.98 3.05 -5.79
C LYS A 16 9.64 1.73 -6.50
N LYS A 17 10.10 0.60 -5.96
CA LYS A 17 9.81 -0.73 -6.54
C LYS A 17 8.31 -1.03 -6.57
N ILE A 18 7.59 -0.61 -5.53
CA ILE A 18 6.14 -0.80 -5.45
C ILE A 18 5.42 0.06 -6.50
N VAL A 19 5.83 1.31 -6.68
CA VAL A 19 5.29 2.23 -7.69
C VAL A 19 5.50 1.66 -9.10
N ASP A 20 6.69 1.14 -9.39
CA ASP A 20 7.02 0.52 -10.68
C ASP A 20 6.12 -0.70 -10.98
N ILE A 21 5.87 -1.57 -9.98
CA ILE A 21 5.00 -2.76 -10.12
C ILE A 21 3.55 -2.37 -10.38
N CYS A 22 3.10 -1.31 -9.73
CA CYS A 22 1.76 -0.76 -9.92
C CYS A 22 1.58 -0.06 -11.27
N ALA A 23 2.68 0.30 -11.95
CA ALA A 23 2.67 1.30 -13.02
C ALA A 23 1.93 2.58 -12.58
N GLY A 24 2.17 2.98 -11.33
CA GLY A 24 1.49 4.09 -10.69
C GLY A 24 2.34 5.35 -10.64
N GLU A 25 1.74 6.42 -10.14
CA GLU A 25 2.40 7.70 -9.92
C GLU A 25 2.38 8.06 -8.43
N VAL A 26 3.38 8.81 -7.98
CA VAL A 26 3.44 9.40 -6.64
C VAL A 26 3.65 10.91 -6.78
N HIS A 27 3.31 11.66 -5.73
CA HIS A 27 3.65 13.09 -5.71
C HIS A 27 5.17 13.31 -5.81
N SER A 28 5.55 14.34 -6.54
CA SER A 28 6.94 14.75 -6.74
C SER A 28 7.65 15.02 -5.42
N GLY A 29 8.94 14.65 -5.32
CA GLY A 29 9.78 14.89 -4.13
C GLY A 29 9.75 13.77 -3.09
N LEU A 30 9.18 12.61 -3.41
CA LEU A 30 9.20 11.45 -2.52
C LEU A 30 10.60 10.86 -2.38
N ASP A 31 11.03 10.61 -1.14
CA ASP A 31 12.23 9.83 -0.87
C ASP A 31 12.04 8.37 -1.33
N SER A 32 12.78 7.99 -2.38
CA SER A 32 12.74 6.65 -2.96
C SER A 32 13.27 5.55 -2.03
N ASN A 33 13.95 5.91 -0.93
CA ASN A 33 14.56 4.97 0.00
C ASN A 33 13.61 4.50 1.11
N ILE A 34 12.40 5.06 1.21
CA ILE A 34 11.39 4.60 2.17
C ILE A 34 11.10 3.12 1.93
N LYS A 35 11.23 2.33 3.00
CA LYS A 35 11.01 0.88 2.99
C LYS A 35 9.62 0.56 3.50
N ILE A 36 8.90 -0.25 2.74
CA ILE A 36 7.61 -0.83 3.11
C ILE A 36 7.84 -2.29 3.49
N HIS A 37 7.38 -2.67 4.67
CA HIS A 37 7.64 -3.97 5.29
C HIS A 37 6.52 -4.98 5.02
N ASN A 38 5.29 -4.51 4.79
CA ASN A 38 4.16 -5.40 4.57
C ASN A 38 3.03 -4.70 3.82
N ILE A 39 2.13 -5.49 3.24
CA ILE A 39 0.81 -5.04 2.80
C ILE A 39 -0.25 -5.49 3.80
N MET A 40 -1.04 -4.54 4.29
CA MET A 40 -2.08 -4.76 5.30
C MET A 40 -3.38 -4.07 4.88
N ASP A 41 -4.52 -4.58 5.32
CA ASP A 41 -5.79 -3.88 5.11
C ASP A 41 -5.85 -2.56 5.90
N LEU A 42 -6.74 -1.68 5.44
CA LEU A 42 -6.88 -0.30 5.92
C LEU A 42 -7.05 -0.18 7.44
N PHE A 43 -7.63 -1.19 8.08
CA PHE A 43 -7.97 -1.17 9.51
C PHE A 43 -6.81 -1.59 10.40
N ARG A 44 -5.89 -2.42 9.87
CA ARG A 44 -4.74 -2.96 10.61
C ARG A 44 -3.41 -2.34 10.21
N ALA A 45 -3.35 -1.68 9.06
CA ALA A 45 -2.11 -1.10 8.56
C ALA A 45 -1.53 -0.06 9.53
N LYS A 46 -0.24 -0.22 9.81
CA LYS A 46 0.55 0.64 10.69
C LYS A 46 1.71 1.26 9.93
N GLU A 47 2.56 1.97 10.65
CA GLU A 47 3.78 2.53 10.09
C GLU A 47 4.63 1.44 9.41
N ASN A 48 5.24 1.82 8.29
CA ASN A 48 5.99 0.98 7.35
C ASN A 48 5.14 -0.05 6.58
N ASP A 49 3.82 -0.08 6.77
CA ASP A 49 2.94 -0.87 5.91
C ASP A 49 2.44 -0.05 4.71
N ILE A 50 2.09 -0.77 3.64
CA ILE A 50 1.25 -0.27 2.56
C ILE A 50 -0.17 -0.82 2.70
N THR A 51 -1.16 0.00 2.36
CA THR A 51 -2.55 -0.42 2.25
C THR A 51 -3.15 0.02 0.92
N PHE A 52 -4.45 -0.19 0.72
CA PHE A 52 -5.16 0.31 -0.46
C PHE A 52 -6.54 0.87 -0.12
N LEU A 53 -6.99 1.84 -0.89
CA LEU A 53 -8.30 2.47 -0.77
C LEU A 53 -9.01 2.48 -2.12
N ASN A 54 -10.07 1.68 -2.24
CA ASN A 54 -10.85 1.52 -3.48
C ASN A 54 -12.32 2.00 -3.35
N SER A 55 -12.74 2.56 -2.22
CA SER A 55 -14.12 3.03 -2.06
C SER A 55 -14.21 4.20 -1.10
N ILE A 56 -15.00 5.20 -1.48
CA ILE A 56 -15.33 6.38 -0.67
C ILE A 56 -16.01 6.01 0.65
N LYS A 57 -16.67 4.84 0.72
CA LYS A 57 -17.31 4.32 1.94
C LYS A 57 -16.35 4.25 3.13
N PHE A 58 -15.05 4.09 2.88
CA PHE A 58 -14.05 3.97 3.93
C PHE A 58 -13.35 5.30 4.27
N LYS A 59 -13.83 6.45 3.76
CA LYS A 59 -13.22 7.77 3.95
C LYS A 59 -12.83 8.08 5.40
N GLU A 60 -13.76 7.92 6.34
CA GLU A 60 -13.50 8.28 7.74
C GLU A 60 -12.40 7.43 8.37
N LYS A 61 -12.28 6.17 7.94
CA LYS A 61 -11.25 5.25 8.43
C LYS A 61 -9.93 5.49 7.72
N SER A 62 -9.97 5.76 6.41
CA SER A 62 -8.75 6.04 5.64
C SER A 62 -8.07 7.31 6.10
N LEU A 63 -8.82 8.35 6.48
CA LEU A 63 -8.26 9.58 7.07
C LEU A 63 -7.53 9.36 8.40
N LYS A 64 -7.77 8.26 9.10
CA LYS A 64 -7.13 7.89 10.37
C LYS A 64 -6.09 6.78 10.21
N CYS A 65 -5.86 6.31 8.99
CA CYS A 65 -4.93 5.21 8.71
C CYS A 65 -3.49 5.63 9.06
N LYS A 66 -2.71 4.68 9.58
CA LYS A 66 -1.29 4.89 9.96
C LYS A 66 -0.30 4.30 8.96
N ALA A 67 -0.80 3.80 7.82
CA ALA A 67 0.03 3.25 6.76
C ALA A 67 0.96 4.32 6.18
N THR A 68 2.21 3.95 5.94
CA THR A 68 3.19 4.83 5.29
C THR A 68 2.79 5.12 3.84
N ALA A 69 2.24 4.12 3.14
CA ALA A 69 1.78 4.27 1.77
C ALA A 69 0.36 3.70 1.57
N CYS A 70 -0.35 4.25 0.59
CA CYS A 70 -1.67 3.77 0.18
C CYS A 70 -1.80 3.77 -1.34
N ILE A 71 -2.16 2.62 -1.90
CA ILE A 71 -2.57 2.47 -3.30
C ILE A 71 -3.99 2.99 -3.45
N THR A 72 -4.21 3.97 -4.33
CA THR A 72 -5.53 4.56 -4.50
C THR A 72 -5.74 5.14 -5.90
N SER A 73 -6.97 5.59 -6.18
CA SER A 73 -7.27 6.35 -7.41
C SER A 73 -7.20 7.84 -7.16
N LYS A 74 -7.01 8.63 -8.22
CA LYS A 74 -6.93 10.10 -8.16
C LYS A 74 -8.11 10.73 -7.41
N LYS A 75 -9.32 10.18 -7.59
CA LYS A 75 -10.57 10.65 -6.96
C LYS A 75 -10.58 10.49 -5.43
N LEU A 76 -9.84 9.52 -4.90
CA LEU A 76 -9.86 9.15 -3.48
C LEU A 76 -8.66 9.69 -2.69
N THR A 77 -7.70 10.34 -3.37
CA THR A 77 -6.51 10.95 -2.75
C THR A 77 -6.85 11.90 -1.59
N LYS A 78 -7.95 12.65 -1.68
CA LYS A 78 -8.45 13.57 -0.64
C LYS A 78 -9.02 12.85 0.61
N CYS A 79 -9.17 11.54 0.55
CA CYS A 79 -9.67 10.71 1.64
C CYS A 79 -8.54 10.08 2.45
N LEU A 80 -7.29 10.45 2.18
CA LEU A 80 -6.12 9.89 2.82
C LEU A 80 -5.39 10.94 3.67
N PRO A 81 -4.65 10.52 4.71
CA PRO A 81 -3.84 11.42 5.53
C PRO A 81 -2.81 12.16 4.68
N GLU A 82 -2.41 13.35 5.11
CA GLU A 82 -1.40 14.16 4.41
C GLU A 82 -0.03 13.46 4.39
N ASN A 83 0.37 12.89 5.52
CA ASN A 83 1.62 12.14 5.71
C ASN A 83 1.64 10.75 5.06
N CYS A 84 0.51 10.30 4.49
CA CYS A 84 0.46 9.03 3.76
C CYS A 84 0.88 9.24 2.30
N ILE A 85 1.82 8.43 1.83
CA ILE A 85 2.26 8.40 0.44
C ILE A 85 1.13 7.84 -0.42
N LYS A 86 0.69 8.61 -1.41
CA LYS A 86 -0.45 8.25 -2.27
C LYS A 86 0.12 7.69 -3.58
N ILE A 87 0.01 6.37 -3.76
CA ILE A 87 0.36 5.70 -5.01
C ILE A 87 -0.90 5.68 -5.87
N ILE A 88 -0.95 6.57 -6.85
CA ILE A 88 -2.10 6.82 -7.71
C ILE A 88 -2.06 5.83 -8.88
N VAL A 89 -3.13 5.06 -9.05
CA VAL A 89 -3.28 4.05 -10.10
C VAL A 89 -4.68 4.08 -10.71
N ASP A 90 -4.82 3.54 -11.92
CA ASP A 90 -6.11 3.40 -12.58
C ASP A 90 -6.95 2.26 -11.98
N ASN A 91 -6.32 1.13 -11.68
CA ASN A 91 -6.98 -0.04 -11.07
C ASN A 91 -6.36 -0.39 -9.72
N VAL A 92 -7.02 0.03 -8.65
CA VAL A 92 -6.57 -0.15 -7.27
C VAL A 92 -6.49 -1.63 -6.88
N LEU A 93 -7.50 -2.43 -7.22
CA LEU A 93 -7.56 -3.85 -6.82
C LEU A 93 -6.50 -4.67 -7.54
N LEU A 94 -6.29 -4.44 -8.84
CA LEU A 94 -5.23 -5.10 -9.60
C LEU A 94 -3.85 -4.76 -9.02
N SER A 95 -3.61 -3.49 -8.71
CA SER A 95 -2.36 -3.03 -8.13
C SER A 95 -2.13 -3.61 -6.73
N ALA A 96 -3.16 -3.62 -5.88
CA ALA A 96 -3.12 -4.27 -4.58
C ALA A 96 -2.79 -5.77 -4.70
N ALA A 97 -3.41 -6.49 -5.65
CA ALA A 97 -3.10 -7.91 -5.88
C ALA A 97 -1.65 -8.14 -6.33
N LYS A 98 -1.12 -7.30 -7.22
CA LYS A 98 0.29 -7.36 -7.63
C LYS A 98 1.24 -7.14 -6.45
N VAL A 99 0.94 -6.17 -5.59
CA VAL A 99 1.73 -5.87 -4.39
C VAL A 99 1.60 -6.99 -3.35
N SER A 100 0.41 -7.56 -3.17
CA SER A 100 0.22 -8.77 -2.35
C SER A 100 1.09 -9.92 -2.83
N LYS A 101 1.11 -10.19 -4.15
CA LYS A 101 1.99 -11.20 -4.73
C LYS A 101 3.48 -10.87 -4.57
N LEU A 102 3.85 -9.59 -4.57
CA LEU A 102 5.23 -9.18 -4.31
C LEU A 102 5.66 -9.53 -2.88
N PHE A 103 4.82 -9.23 -1.88
CA PHE A 103 5.12 -9.55 -0.48
C PHE A 103 4.96 -11.04 -0.17
N TYR A 104 4.02 -11.72 -0.82
CA TYR A 104 3.67 -13.13 -0.60
C TYR A 104 3.59 -13.85 -1.96
N PRO A 105 4.72 -14.22 -2.56
CA PRO A 105 4.78 -14.83 -3.90
C PRO A 105 4.51 -16.35 -3.93
N GLU A 106 4.67 -17.00 -2.78
CA GLU A 106 4.30 -18.40 -2.53
C GLU A 106 2.79 -18.46 -2.26
#